data_AF-A0A919M3A7-F1
#
_entry.id   AF-A0A919M3A7-F1
#
_cell.length_a   1.000
_cell.length_b   1.000
_cell.length_c   1.000
_cell.angle_alpha   90.00
_cell.angle_beta   90.00
_cell.angle_gamma   90.00
#
_symmetry.space_group_name_H-M   'P 1'
#
loop_
_entity.id
_entity.type
_entity.pdbx_description
1 polymer ?
#
loop_
_entity_poly.entity_id
_entity_poly.type
_entity_poly.pdbx_seq_one_letter_code
_entity_poly.pdbx_strand_id
1 'polypeptide(L)'
;MVSILLKKFSIDPVKISVAADGGTIAFELLDAEGETHQFFIDRRIRSDTRDHLYSGQYPGSKDSIYLGMNEGILNELEKIMSAR
;
A
#
# COMPACT_ATOMS: atom_id res chain seq x y z
N MET A 1 10.50 -21.36 1.81
CA MET A 1 9.19 -21.47 2.49
C MET A 1 8.54 -20.09 2.47
N VAL A 2 7.56 -19.87 1.59
CA VAL A 2 6.86 -18.58 1.43
C VAL A 2 5.38 -18.79 1.73
N SER A 3 4.78 -17.73 2.29
CA SER A 3 3.34 -17.49 2.42
C SER A 3 2.66 -18.15 3.62
N ILE A 4 2.59 -17.38 4.70
CA ILE A 4 1.57 -17.58 5.74
C ILE A 4 0.81 -16.26 5.86
N LEU A 5 -0.47 -16.33 5.50
CA LEU A 5 -1.57 -15.36 5.72
C LEU A 5 -1.91 -14.25 4.69
N LEU A 6 -1.88 -14.53 3.38
CA LEU A 6 -2.70 -13.78 2.39
C LEU A 6 -3.19 -14.73 1.27
N LYS A 7 -4.02 -15.74 1.59
CA LYS A 7 -4.53 -16.68 0.55
C LYS A 7 -5.49 -16.06 -0.48
N LYS A 8 -5.73 -14.74 -0.45
CA LYS A 8 -6.67 -14.06 -1.35
C LYS A 8 -6.13 -12.80 -2.03
N PHE A 9 -4.95 -12.31 -1.64
CA PHE A 9 -4.42 -11.08 -2.22
C PHE A 9 -2.90 -11.16 -2.38
N SER A 10 -2.36 -10.60 -3.47
CA SER A 10 -0.92 -10.46 -3.69
C SER A 10 -0.58 -9.03 -4.09
N ILE A 11 0.56 -8.53 -3.60
CA ILE A 11 1.12 -7.24 -4.02
C ILE A 11 1.98 -7.48 -5.26
N ASP A 12 1.72 -6.76 -6.35
CA ASP A 12 2.61 -6.77 -7.53
C ASP A 12 3.78 -5.81 -7.30
N PRO A 13 5.02 -6.32 -7.15
CA PRO A 13 6.19 -5.48 -6.87
C PRO A 13 6.52 -4.51 -8.00
N VAL A 14 6.09 -4.77 -9.25
CA VAL A 14 6.33 -3.88 -10.40
C VAL A 14 5.44 -2.64 -10.32
N LYS A 15 4.31 -2.73 -9.62
CA LYS A 15 3.30 -1.67 -9.55
C LYS A 15 3.38 -0.82 -8.28
N ILE A 16 4.50 -0.90 -7.57
CA ILE A 16 4.80 -0.03 -6.43
C ILE A 16 5.47 1.24 -6.96
N SER A 17 4.85 2.38 -6.66
CA SER A 17 5.36 3.72 -6.99
C SER A 17 5.47 4.57 -5.73
N VAL A 18 6.57 5.30 -5.58
CA VAL A 18 6.76 6.25 -4.47
C VAL A 18 6.63 7.66 -5.02
N ALA A 19 5.74 8.45 -4.45
CA ALA A 19 5.54 9.83 -4.83
C ALA A 19 6.65 10.73 -4.28
N ALA A 20 6.95 11.80 -5.01
CA ALA A 20 7.95 12.81 -4.61
C ALA A 20 7.45 13.77 -3.51
N ASP A 21 6.29 13.50 -2.91
CA ASP A 21 5.61 14.33 -1.90
C ASP A 21 6.17 14.14 -0.47
N GLY A 22 7.27 13.40 -0.35
CA GLY A 22 7.88 13.06 0.94
C GLY A 22 7.57 11.65 1.42
N GLY A 23 6.88 10.82 0.61
CA GLY A 23 6.94 9.37 0.79
C GLY A 23 5.67 8.57 0.50
N THR A 24 4.59 9.17 -0.02
CA THR A 24 3.37 8.39 -0.28
C THR A 24 3.67 7.24 -1.25
N ILE A 25 3.31 6.02 -0.85
CA ILE A 25 3.49 4.80 -1.64
C ILE A 25 2.15 4.46 -2.29
N ALA A 26 2.10 4.38 -3.61
CA ALA A 26 0.99 3.79 -4.35
C ALA A 26 1.34 2.34 -4.70
N PHE A 27 0.39 1.43 -4.54
CA PHE A 27 0.55 0.02 -4.88
C PHE A 27 -0.78 -0.61 -5.26
N GLU A 28 -0.73 -1.80 -5.87
CA GLU A 28 -1.92 -2.54 -6.26
C GLU A 28 -1.97 -3.91 -5.58
N LEU A 29 -3.17 -4.27 -5.11
CA LEU A 29 -3.48 -5.62 -4.64
C LEU A 29 -4.26 -6.34 -5.72
N LEU A 30 -3.74 -7.50 -6.14
CA LEU A 30 -4.46 -8.45 -6.98
C LEU A 30 -5.26 -9.38 -6.06
N ASP A 31 -6.56 -9.49 -6.28
CA ASP A 31 -7.42 -10.38 -5.52
C ASP A 31 -7.51 -11.79 -6.13
N ALA A 32 -8.29 -12.66 -5.48
CA ALA A 32 -8.46 -14.05 -5.90
C ALA A 32 -9.25 -14.22 -7.21
N GLU A 33 -10.00 -13.20 -7.62
CA GLU A 33 -10.77 -13.17 -8.88
C GLU A 33 -9.93 -12.61 -10.04
N GLY A 34 -8.72 -12.11 -9.75
CA GLY A 34 -7.83 -11.49 -10.73
C GLY A 34 -8.08 -10.00 -10.88
N GLU A 35 -8.94 -9.41 -10.03
CA GLU A 35 -9.21 -7.99 -10.04
C GLU A 35 -8.14 -7.23 -9.26
N THR A 36 -7.81 -6.05 -9.77
CA THR A 36 -6.73 -5.22 -9.26
C THR A 36 -7.29 -4.01 -8.54
N HIS A 37 -6.83 -3.79 -7.32
CA HIS A 37 -7.32 -2.72 -6.45
C HIS A 37 -6.17 -1.80 -6.08
N GLN A 38 -6.33 -0.50 -6.35
CA GLN A 38 -5.31 0.50 -6.04
C GLN A 38 -5.42 0.98 -4.59
N PHE A 39 -4.27 1.02 -3.92
CA PHE A 39 -4.12 1.48 -2.56
C PHE A 39 -2.94 2.44 -2.42
N PHE A 40 -2.95 3.20 -1.32
CA PHE A 40 -1.93 4.14 -0.97
C PHE A 40 -1.53 4.02 0.50
N ILE A 41 -0.25 4.13 0.81
CA ILE A 41 0.25 4.31 2.18
C ILE A 41 0.88 5.69 2.29
N ASP A 42 0.45 6.45 3.29
CA ASP A 42 1.08 7.72 3.60
C ASP A 42 2.39 7.49 4.37
N ARG A 43 3.56 7.78 3.78
CA ARG A 43 4.86 7.73 4.49
C ARG A 43 5.49 9.11 4.64
N ARG A 44 4.73 10.18 4.47
CA ARG A 44 5.27 11.54 4.59
C ARG A 44 5.80 11.78 6.00
N ILE A 45 6.98 12.37 6.08
CA ILE A 45 7.69 12.63 7.35
C ILE A 45 6.84 13.47 8.32
N ARG A 46 6.04 14.40 7.79
CA ARG A 46 5.17 15.31 8.57
C ARG A 46 3.69 15.01 8.31
N SER A 47 3.28 13.77 8.54
CA SER A 47 1.88 13.38 8.46
C SER A 47 1.40 12.79 9.78
N ASP A 48 0.23 13.23 10.23
CA ASP A 48 -0.48 12.67 11.39
C ASP A 48 -1.06 11.27 11.08
N THR A 49 -1.12 10.91 9.80
CA THR A 49 -1.61 9.62 9.30
C THR A 49 -0.49 8.80 8.67
N ARG A 50 0.75 9.00 9.11
CA ARG A 50 1.88 8.17 8.67
C ARG A 50 1.59 6.69 8.89
N ASP A 51 1.98 5.86 7.93
CA ASP A 51 1.78 4.41 7.85
C ASP A 51 0.32 3.95 7.68
N HIS A 52 -0.61 4.89 7.46
CA HIS A 52 -2.01 4.57 7.21
C HIS A 52 -2.31 4.30 5.75
N LEU A 53 -3.25 3.38 5.55
CA LEU A 53 -3.73 2.90 4.26
C LEU A 53 -4.93 3.73 3.79
N TYR A 54 -4.96 3.97 2.48
CA TYR A 54 -6.05 4.61 1.76
C TYR A 54 -6.39 3.82 0.51
N SER A 55 -7.66 3.87 0.07
CA SER A 55 -8.09 3.33 -1.22
C SER A 55 -8.78 4.37 -2.08
N GLY A 56 -8.89 4.06 -3.37
CA GLY A 56 -9.59 4.86 -4.37
C GLY A 56 -8.80 6.04 -4.89
N GLN A 57 -8.31 6.91 -4.00
CA GLN A 57 -7.56 8.11 -4.35
C GLN A 57 -6.42 8.41 -3.37
N TYR A 58 -5.51 9.27 -3.82
CA TYR A 58 -4.34 9.71 -3.08
C TYR A 58 -4.67 10.28 -1.69
N PRO A 59 -3.84 10.05 -0.65
CA PRO A 59 -4.07 10.58 0.70
C PRO A 59 -4.21 12.11 0.71
N GLY A 60 -5.33 12.61 1.24
CA GLY A 60 -5.66 14.03 1.26
C GLY A 60 -6.59 14.49 0.12
N SER A 61 -6.87 13.62 -0.86
CA SER A 61 -7.93 13.85 -1.84
C SER A 61 -9.31 13.74 -1.20
N LYS A 62 -10.28 14.51 -1.72
CA LYS A 62 -11.67 14.52 -1.23
C LYS A 62 -12.33 13.14 -1.25
N ASP A 63 -12.00 12.34 -2.26
CA ASP A 63 -12.57 11.01 -2.49
C ASP A 63 -11.63 9.89 -1.98
N SER A 64 -10.63 10.22 -1.17
CA SER A 64 -9.78 9.22 -0.53
C SER A 64 -10.53 8.54 0.61
N ILE A 65 -10.47 7.21 0.65
CA ILE A 65 -11.10 6.42 1.70
C ILE A 65 -10.01 6.01 2.68
N TYR A 66 -10.10 6.49 3.93
CA TYR A 66 -9.17 6.11 5.00
C TYR A 66 -9.52 4.73 5.55
N LEU A 67 -8.53 3.83 5.58
CA LEU A 67 -8.70 2.43 5.99
C LEU A 67 -7.97 2.09 7.30
N GLY A 68 -7.28 3.05 7.91
CA GLY A 68 -6.49 2.80 9.11
C GLY A 68 -5.11 2.22 8.82
N MET A 69 -4.44 1.72 9.85
CA MET A 69 -3.13 1.07 9.72
C MET A 69 -3.29 -0.44 9.49
N ASN A 70 -2.46 -1.01 8.62
CA ASN A 70 -2.38 -2.45 8.41
C ASN A 70 -0.91 -2.90 8.40
N GLU A 71 -0.44 -3.39 9.54
CA GLU A 71 0.97 -3.80 9.72
C GLU A 71 1.37 -4.94 8.78
N GLY A 72 0.45 -5.84 8.42
CA GLY A 72 0.74 -6.94 7.50
C GLY A 72 1.12 -6.44 6.11
N ILE A 73 0.31 -5.54 5.56
CA ILE A 73 0.58 -4.90 4.26
C ILE A 73 1.85 -4.04 4.34
N LEU A 74 2.01 -3.28 5.42
CA LEU A 74 3.19 -2.42 5.63
C LEU A 74 4.49 -3.23 5.62
N ASN A 75 4.55 -4.28 6.44
CA ASN A 75 5.72 -5.16 6.53
C ASN A 75 6.02 -5.84 5.19
N GLU A 76 5.00 -6.24 4.44
CA GLU A 76 5.20 -6.89 3.15
C GLU A 76 5.73 -5.90 2.09
N LEU A 77 5.20 -4.67 2.06
CA LEU A 77 5.74 -3.60 1.22
C LEU A 77 7.19 -3.28 1.57
N GLU A 78 7.53 -3.19 2.85
CA GLU A 78 8.90 -2.91 3.30
C GLU A 78 9.89 -4.00 2.87
N LYS A 79 9.48 -5.28 2.94
CA LYS A 79 10.30 -6.40 2.41
C LYS A 79 10.53 -6.26 0.90
N ILE A 80 9.47 -5.99 0.14
CA ILE A 80 9.54 -5.84 -1.32
C ILE A 80 10.46 -4.67 -1.69
N MET A 81 10.31 -3.54 -1.00
CA MET A 81 11.09 -2.33 -1.26
C MET A 81 12.56 -2.47 -0.83
N SER A 82 12.85 -3.20 0.24
CA SER A 82 14.23 -3.45 0.69
C SER A 82 14.98 -4.47 -0.16
N ALA A 83 14.26 -5.27 -0.97
CA ALA A 83 14.84 -6.22 -1.90
C ALA A 83 15.21 -5.59 -3.26
N ARG A 84 14.86 -4.32 -3.48
CA ARG A 84 15.22 -3.53 -4.67
C ARG A 84 16.51 -2.74 -4.43
#